data_AF-A0A6N7HSV2-F1
#
_entry.id   AF-A0A6N7HSV2-F1
#
_cell.length_a   1.000
_cell.length_b   1.000
_cell.length_c   1.000
_cell.angle_alpha   90.00
_cell.angle_beta   90.00
_cell.angle_gamma   90.00
#
_symmetry.space_group_name_H-M   'P 1'
#
loop_
_entity.id
_entity.type
_entity.pdbx_description
1 polymer ?
#
loop_
_entity_poly.entity_id
_entity_poly.type
_entity_poly.pdbx_seq_one_letter_code
_entity_poly.pdbx_strand_id
1 'polypeptide(L)'
;MLRTRLRHTGLAIREVNIWDDPEAAARVRAAADGNETVPTVFVGPVAMVNPSVGRVVEAVREHAPRLLDDARAAKPRRKFWPLRRNN
;
A
#
# COMPACT_ATOMS: atom_id res chain seq x y z
N MET A 1 -6.73 5.82 9.61
CA MET A 1 -6.13 6.32 8.35
C MET A 1 -5.35 5.21 7.65
N LEU A 2 -5.90 4.65 6.56
CA LEU A 2 -5.25 3.60 5.75
C LEU A 2 -4.04 4.14 4.98
N ARG A 3 -4.20 5.29 4.31
CA ARG A 3 -3.16 5.95 3.49
C ARG A 3 -1.84 6.14 4.24
N THR A 4 -1.88 6.80 5.40
CA THR A 4 -0.69 7.07 6.22
C THR A 4 0.00 5.79 6.64
N ARG A 5 -0.76 4.78 7.09
CA ARG A 5 -0.19 3.50 7.52
C ARG A 5 0.43 2.72 6.36
N LEU A 6 -0.17 2.76 5.17
CA LEU A 6 0.41 2.15 3.98
C LEU A 6 1.74 2.81 3.60
N ARG A 7 1.86 4.14 3.69
CA ARG A 7 3.13 4.84 3.44
C ARG A 7 4.25 4.41 4.38
N HIS A 8 3.95 4.06 5.63
CA HIS A 8 4.95 3.53 6.58
C HIS A 8 5.44 2.11 6.26
N THR A 9 4.73 1.36 5.40
CA THR A 9 5.16 0.01 4.99
C THR A 9 6.38 0.05 4.07
N GLY A 10 6.58 1.15 3.34
CA GLY A 10 7.60 1.26 2.28
C GLY A 10 7.16 0.66 0.93
N LEU A 11 5.91 0.19 0.83
CA LEU A 11 5.35 -0.28 -0.44
C LEU A 11 5.26 0.86 -1.45
N ALA A 12 5.57 0.55 -2.72
CA ALA A 12 5.28 1.44 -3.84
C ALA A 12 3.76 1.52 -4.01
N ILE A 13 3.18 2.71 -3.80
CA ILE A 13 1.74 2.96 -3.84
C ILE A 13 1.47 4.04 -4.87
N ARG A 14 0.54 3.78 -5.78
CA ARG A 14 -0.04 4.79 -6.66
C ARG A 14 -1.39 5.20 -6.12
N GLU A 15 -1.49 6.45 -5.67
CA GLU A 15 -2.74 7.05 -5.21
C GLU A 15 -3.44 7.70 -6.40
N VAL A 16 -4.74 7.44 -6.56
CA VAL A 16 -5.57 8.03 -7.61
C VAL A 16 -6.78 8.66 -6.94
N ASN A 17 -7.05 9.93 -7.26
CA ASN A 17 -8.27 10.60 -6.85
C ASN A 17 -9.39 10.28 -7.86
N ILE A 18 -10.38 9.49 -7.45
CA ILE A 18 -11.44 9.04 -8.36
C ILE A 18 -12.36 10.18 -8.83
N TRP A 19 -12.41 11.28 -8.09
CA TRP A 19 -13.21 12.46 -8.47
C TRP A 19 -12.65 13.18 -9.70
N ASP A 20 -11.35 12.99 -9.97
CA ASP A 20 -10.65 13.59 -11.11
C ASP A 20 -10.46 12.60 -12.27
N ASP A 21 -10.77 11.33 -12.07
CA ASP A 21 -10.55 10.25 -13.03
C ASP A 21 -11.80 9.36 -13.15
N PRO A 22 -12.62 9.55 -14.20
CA PRO A 22 -13.85 8.79 -14.39
C PRO A 22 -13.61 7.31 -14.64
N GLU A 23 -12.46 6.92 -15.19
CA GLU A 23 -12.10 5.51 -15.38
C GLU A 23 -11.78 4.85 -14.03
N ALA A 24 -11.05 5.55 -13.16
CA ALA A 24 -10.80 5.09 -11.80
C ALA A 24 -12.10 4.97 -10.99
N ALA A 25 -13.03 5.92 -11.14
CA ALA A 25 -14.35 5.85 -10.51
C ALA A 25 -15.16 4.64 -11.00
N ALA A 26 -15.15 4.36 -12.31
CA ALA A 26 -15.81 3.17 -12.87
C ALA A 26 -15.24 1.87 -12.31
N ARG A 27 -13.90 1.78 -12.18
CA ARG A 27 -13.23 0.64 -11.54
C ARG A 27 -13.60 0.48 -10.07
N VAL A 28 -13.73 1.56 -9.31
CA VAL A 28 -14.16 1.50 -7.90
C VAL A 28 -15.61 1.03 -7.80
N ARG A 29 -16.52 1.57 -8.62
CA ARG A 29 -17.93 1.13 -8.63
C ARG A 29 -18.07 -0.36 -8.96
N ALA A 30 -17.29 -0.87 -9.92
CA ALA A 30 -17.27 -2.30 -10.24
C ALA A 30 -16.76 -3.17 -9.07
N ALA A 31 -15.81 -2.66 -8.27
CA ALA A 31 -15.24 -3.38 -7.14
C ALA A 31 -16.07 -3.28 -5.85
N ALA A 32 -16.92 -2.25 -5.73
CA ALA A 32 -17.66 -1.93 -4.51
C ALA A 32 -19.17 -2.09 -4.65
N ASP A 33 -19.60 -3.03 -5.51
CA ASP A 33 -21.00 -3.39 -5.72
C ASP A 33 -21.88 -2.16 -6.06
N GLY A 34 -21.34 -1.27 -6.88
CA GLY A 34 -22.00 -0.03 -7.29
C GLY A 34 -21.79 1.18 -6.36
N ASN A 35 -21.14 1.03 -5.21
CA ASN A 35 -20.86 2.14 -4.29
C ASN A 35 -19.53 2.85 -4.58
N GLU A 36 -19.41 4.11 -4.18
CA GLU A 36 -18.14 4.87 -4.24
C GLU A 36 -17.45 4.92 -2.87
N THR A 37 -17.37 3.76 -2.20
CA THR A 37 -16.74 3.66 -0.88
C THR A 37 -15.22 3.75 -1.01
N VAL A 38 -14.66 4.82 -0.44
CA VAL A 38 -13.22 5.02 -0.31
C VAL A 38 -12.77 4.80 1.14
N PRO A 39 -11.57 4.25 1.38
CA PRO A 39 -10.56 3.87 0.40
C PRO A 39 -10.80 2.49 -0.24
N THR A 40 -10.66 2.39 -1.57
CA THR A 40 -10.60 1.10 -2.28
C THR A 40 -9.16 0.86 -2.76
N VAL A 41 -8.63 -0.34 -2.51
CA VAL A 41 -7.25 -0.72 -2.86
C VAL A 41 -7.28 -1.89 -3.83
N PHE A 42 -6.45 -1.79 -4.87
CA PHE A 42 -6.26 -2.84 -5.86
C PHE A 42 -4.84 -3.40 -5.73
N VAL A 43 -4.73 -4.73 -5.66
CA VAL A 43 -3.46 -5.45 -5.62
C VAL A 43 -3.51 -6.57 -6.66
N GLY A 44 -2.82 -6.37 -7.78
CA GLY A 44 -2.93 -7.28 -8.92
C GLY A 44 -4.39 -7.44 -9.35
N PRO A 45 -4.93 -8.67 -9.42
CA PRO A 45 -6.32 -8.91 -9.81
C PRO A 45 -7.33 -8.65 -8.67
N VAL A 46 -6.87 -8.45 -7.42
CA VAL A 46 -7.76 -8.35 -6.25
C VAL A 46 -8.11 -6.90 -5.96
N ALA A 47 -9.40 -6.64 -5.80
CA ALA A 47 -9.93 -5.37 -5.31
C ALA A 47 -10.45 -5.54 -3.88
N MET A 48 -10.16 -4.55 -3.03
CA MET A 48 -10.59 -4.54 -1.63
C MET A 48 -11.21 -3.19 -1.28
N VAL A 49 -12.46 -3.22 -0.82
CA VAL A 49 -13.18 -2.04 -0.35
C VAL A 49 -12.91 -1.81 1.14
N ASN A 50 -12.54 -0.59 1.49
CA ASN A 50 -12.17 -0.14 2.84
C ASN A 50 -11.33 -1.14 3.65
N PRO A 51 -10.19 -1.65 3.12
CA PRO A 51 -9.43 -2.68 3.80
C PRO A 51 -8.62 -2.14 4.98
N SER A 52 -8.27 -3.03 5.90
CA SER A 52 -7.19 -2.79 6.85
C SER A 52 -5.82 -2.90 6.17
N VAL A 53 -4.79 -2.30 6.78
CA VAL A 53 -3.40 -2.40 6.27
C VAL A 53 -2.92 -3.85 6.24
N GLY A 54 -3.28 -4.65 7.25
CA GLY A 54 -2.92 -6.06 7.31
C GLY A 54 -3.44 -6.82 6.10
N ARG A 55 -4.71 -6.63 5.76
CA ARG A 55 -5.35 -7.23 4.58
C ARG A 55 -4.65 -6.83 3.28
N VAL A 56 -4.25 -5.57 3.16
CA VAL A 56 -3.49 -5.10 1.98
C VAL A 56 -2.12 -5.79 1.90
N VAL A 57 -1.41 -5.90 3.02
CA VAL A 57 -0.10 -6.58 3.06
C VAL A 57 -0.22 -8.06 2.72
N GLU A 58 -1.27 -8.73 3.20
CA GLU A 58 -1.56 -10.13 2.84
C GLU A 58 -1.84 -10.29 1.34
N ALA A 59 -2.70 -9.45 0.77
CA ALA A 59 -2.96 -9.46 -0.67
C ALA A 59 -1.68 -9.19 -1.48
N VAL A 60 -0.78 -8.31 -1.00
CA VAL A 60 0.51 -8.07 -1.66
C VAL A 60 1.41 -9.30 -1.57
N ARG A 61 1.45 -10.01 -0.43
CA ARG A 61 2.23 -11.26 -0.31
C ARG A 61 1.78 -12.30 -1.32
N GLU A 62 0.48 -12.40 -1.55
CA GLU A 62 -0.10 -13.40 -2.44
C GLU A 62 0.05 -13.03 -3.93
N HIS A 63 -0.30 -11.80 -4.31
CA HIS A 63 -0.41 -11.42 -5.72
C HIS A 63 0.77 -10.59 -6.25
N ALA A 64 1.58 -9.98 -5.37
CA ALA A 64 2.69 -9.12 -5.75
C ALA A 64 3.87 -9.18 -4.74
N PRO A 65 4.40 -10.38 -4.41
CA PRO A 65 5.40 -10.55 -3.36
C PRO A 65 6.65 -9.70 -3.61
N ARG A 66 7.04 -9.50 -4.87
CA ARG A 66 8.14 -8.63 -5.31
C ARG A 66 8.09 -7.22 -4.71
N LEU A 67 6.91 -6.64 -4.52
CA LEU A 67 6.76 -5.30 -3.93
C LEU A 67 7.20 -5.24 -2.46
N LEU A 68 7.15 -6.37 -1.75
CA LEU A 68 7.64 -6.45 -0.36
C LEU A 68 9.15 -6.53 -0.31
N ASP A 69 9.76 -7.20 -1.29
CA ASP A 69 11.22 -7.27 -1.41
C ASP A 69 11.77 -5.89 -1.77
N ASP A 70 11.15 -5.19 -2.71
CA ASP A 70 11.47 -3.81 -3.06
C ASP A 70 11.31 -2.88 -1.85
N ALA A 71 10.22 -3.00 -1.10
CA ALA A 71 9.99 -2.21 0.11
C ALA A 71 11.04 -2.49 1.21
N ARG A 72 11.51 -3.73 1.34
CA ARG A 72 12.59 -4.10 2.26
C ARG A 72 13.93 -3.53 1.81
N ALA A 73 14.22 -3.58 0.51
CA ALA A 73 15.44 -3.03 -0.07
C ALA A 73 15.49 -1.48 0.04
N ALA A 74 14.34 -0.82 -0.09
CA ALA A 74 14.24 0.64 -0.01
C ALA A 74 14.35 1.20 1.41
N LYS A 75 14.10 0.41 2.47
CA LYS A 75 14.24 0.91 3.85
C LYS A 75 15.72 1.10 4.19
N PRO A 76 16.14 2.29 4.66
CA PRO A 76 17.52 2.52 5.05
C PRO A 76 17.86 1.55 6.18
N ARG A 77 18.88 0.71 5.97
CA ARG A 77 19.47 -0.12 7.02
C ARG A 77 19.92 0.86 8.11
N ARG A 78 19.23 0.89 9.25
CA ARG A 78 19.64 1.67 10.42
C ARG A 78 21.10 1.30 10.71
N LYS A 79 22.03 2.21 10.40
CA LYS A 79 23.43 2.07 10.76
C LYS A 79 23.49 2.24 12.28
N PHE A 80 23.63 1.14 13.01
CA PHE A 80 24.02 1.18 14.40
C PHE A 80 25.42 1.81 14.44
N TRP A 81 25.53 3.04 14.94
CA TRP A 81 26.82 3.65 15.21
C TRP A 81 27.26 3.16 16.60
N PRO A 82 28.30 2.33 16.73
CA PRO A 82 28.83 2.03 18.04
C PRO A 82 29.48 3.32 18.56
N LEU A 83 28.96 3.85 19.66
CA LEU A 83 29.60 4.93 20.41
C LEU A 83 31.01 4.46 20.80
N ARG A 84 32.00 5.01 20.08
CA ARG A 84 33.41 4.89 20.38
C ARG A 84 33.66 5.58 21.72
N ARG A 85 33.74 4.79 22.80
CA ARG A 85 34.25 5.25 24.11
C ARG A 85 35.75 5.48 23.95
N ASN A 86 36.15 6.75 23.90
CA ASN A 86 37.55 7.11 24.11
C ASN A 86 37.79 7.22 25.62
N ASN A 87 38.87 6.54 26.01
CA ASN A 87 39.52 6.51 27.32
C ASN A 87 40.14 7.86 27.69
#